data_AF-A0A6P7M663-F1
#
_entry.id   AF-A0A6P7M663-F1
#
_cell.length_a   1.000
_cell.length_b   1.000
_cell.length_c   1.000
_cell.angle_alpha   90.00
_cell.angle_beta   90.00
_cell.angle_gamma   90.00
#
_symmetry.space_group_name_H-M   'P 1'
#
loop_
_entity.id
_entity.type
_entity.pdbx_description
1 polymer ?
#
loop_
_entity_poly.entity_id
_entity_poly.type
_entity_poly.pdbx_seq_one_letter_code
_entity_poly.pdbx_strand_id
1 'polypeptide(L)'
;MQASPYSYFFQNNYDNYCRMEALLNEWLWKDEYWLPPGIRWQDVTLSEDEGRFPLPRDLVYTLPLALAFIAVRYVFERVIAVPLSRHLGVKDRIRIRAASVPKLETFYKQNSRQPSQTEVVSLGKQCGLSQRQIHTWFRHRRNQDRPSNTKKFCEASWRFVFYLASFTAGLASLINTPWFWDQTECWRGFPNQPVSKPHFWYYVLELGFYLSLLLCVSVDVKRKDFKEQVIHHIATISLIGFSYCANYVRVGTLVMLVHDSSDFLLESAKLFHYAGWTRLCDSLFVIFAAVFLVTRLVVFPGKVIHTTLVVSLDFFEPFFGYYFFNVLLLVLQVLHVFWAYLILRMVYKFMFMGKVERDERSDEESEVEDEDEDPEEEGDECSWEQRKGAINSKLASLANNCVLNNLANQRNLNSRLPKAR
;
A
#
# COMPACT_ATOMS: atom_id res chain seq x y z
N MET A 1 -40.79 40.78 -28.01
CA MET A 1 -40.12 39.47 -27.89
C MET A 1 -39.94 39.21 -26.40
N GLN A 2 -40.95 38.62 -25.74
CA GLN A 2 -40.92 38.37 -24.29
C GLN A 2 -40.23 37.04 -24.03
N ALA A 3 -39.13 37.06 -23.27
CA ALA A 3 -38.42 35.85 -22.86
C ALA A 3 -39.33 34.99 -21.98
N SER A 4 -39.43 33.69 -22.30
CA SER A 4 -40.29 32.71 -21.64
C SER A 4 -39.96 32.59 -20.14
N PRO A 5 -40.94 32.41 -19.23
CA PRO A 5 -40.71 32.23 -17.78
C PRO A 5 -39.68 31.14 -17.43
N TYR A 6 -39.54 30.14 -18.30
CA TYR A 6 -38.53 29.08 -18.16
C TYR A 6 -37.10 29.61 -18.31
N SER A 7 -36.87 30.62 -19.15
CA SER A 7 -35.53 31.22 -19.33
C SER A 7 -35.05 31.95 -18.06
N TYR A 8 -35.95 32.64 -17.36
CA TYR A 8 -35.63 33.29 -16.09
C TYR A 8 -35.30 32.29 -14.97
N PHE A 9 -35.99 31.14 -14.93
CA PHE A 9 -35.73 30.12 -13.91
C PHE A 9 -34.38 29.41 -14.13
N PHE A 10 -34.00 29.14 -15.38
CA PHE A 10 -32.68 28.59 -15.70
C PHE A 10 -31.56 29.60 -15.46
N GLN A 11 -31.75 30.87 -15.83
CA GLN A 11 -30.77 31.94 -15.59
C GLN A 11 -30.54 32.14 -14.08
N ASN A 12 -31.59 32.16 -13.27
CA ASN A 12 -31.49 32.36 -11.83
C ASN A 12 -30.83 31.17 -11.11
N ASN A 13 -31.04 29.94 -11.58
CA ASN A 13 -30.32 28.77 -11.06
C ASN A 13 -28.85 28.76 -11.49
N TYR A 14 -28.56 29.19 -12.72
CA TYR A 14 -27.19 29.33 -13.22
C TYR A 14 -26.42 30.40 -12.44
N ASP A 15 -27.03 31.57 -12.21
CA ASP A 15 -26.43 32.67 -11.45
C ASP A 15 -26.20 32.29 -9.97
N ASN A 16 -27.13 31.54 -9.37
CA ASN A 16 -26.94 31.01 -8.01
C ASN A 16 -25.83 29.95 -7.94
N TYR A 17 -25.71 29.09 -8.96
CA TYR A 17 -24.62 28.11 -9.05
C TYR A 17 -23.27 28.81 -9.19
N CYS A 18 -23.14 29.76 -10.12
CA CYS A 18 -21.93 30.55 -10.30
C CYS A 18 -21.55 31.34 -9.05
N ARG A 19 -22.54 31.88 -8.31
CA ARG A 19 -22.29 32.60 -7.06
C ARG A 19 -21.82 31.68 -5.94
N MET A 20 -22.43 30.50 -5.80
CA MET A 20 -22.00 29.51 -4.80
C MET A 20 -20.59 28.98 -5.11
N GLU A 21 -20.30 28.72 -6.38
CA GLU A 21 -18.96 28.35 -6.85
C GLU A 21 -17.93 29.44 -6.56
N ALA A 22 -18.26 30.71 -6.84
CA ALA A 22 -17.39 31.84 -6.55
C ALA A 22 -17.11 31.99 -5.03
N LEU A 23 -18.13 31.85 -4.18
CA LEU A 23 -17.99 31.91 -2.73
C LEU A 23 -17.18 30.74 -2.17
N LEU A 24 -17.38 29.53 -2.70
CA LEU A 24 -16.58 28.36 -2.34
C LEU A 24 -15.13 28.52 -2.78
N ASN A 25 -14.89 29.07 -3.96
CA ASN A 25 -13.56 29.34 -4.48
C ASN A 25 -12.86 30.42 -3.64
N GLU A 26 -13.53 31.51 -3.30
CA GLU A 26 -13.01 32.57 -2.44
C GLU A 26 -12.72 32.07 -1.02
N TRP A 27 -13.59 31.22 -0.47
CA TRP A 27 -13.37 30.61 0.85
C TRP A 27 -12.22 29.60 0.85
N LEU A 28 -12.12 28.76 -0.20
CA LEU A 28 -11.08 27.75 -0.32
C LEU A 28 -9.71 28.38 -0.52
N TRP A 29 -9.60 29.43 -1.33
CA TRP A 29 -8.34 30.12 -1.67
C TRP A 29 -8.00 31.28 -0.75
N LYS A 30 -8.53 31.33 0.48
CA LYS A 30 -8.09 32.32 1.47
C LYS A 30 -6.59 32.20 1.72
N ASP A 31 -5.89 33.34 1.65
CA ASP A 31 -4.43 33.46 1.81
C ASP A 31 -3.94 32.70 3.07
N GLU A 32 -4.64 32.88 4.21
CA GLU A 32 -4.33 32.30 5.53
C GLU A 32 -4.26 30.75 5.57
N TYR A 33 -4.92 30.07 4.63
CA TYR A 33 -4.92 28.61 4.60
C TYR A 33 -3.70 28.03 3.89
N TRP A 34 -3.14 28.76 2.93
CA TRP A 34 -2.16 28.26 1.99
C TRP A 34 -0.80 28.96 2.08
N LEU A 35 -0.77 30.19 2.61
CA LEU A 35 0.41 31.03 2.65
C LEU A 35 0.76 31.43 4.10
N PRO A 36 2.05 31.72 4.37
CA PRO A 36 2.48 32.27 5.65
C PRO A 36 1.83 33.62 5.98
N PRO A 37 1.77 34.00 7.27
CA PRO A 37 1.26 35.30 7.70
C PRO A 37 1.96 36.46 6.98
N GLY A 38 1.16 37.38 6.41
CA GLY A 38 1.68 38.58 5.74
C GLY A 38 1.96 38.45 4.25
N ILE A 39 1.71 37.28 3.63
CA ILE A 39 1.86 37.06 2.18
C ILE A 39 0.48 36.78 1.57
N ARG A 40 0.17 37.42 0.43
CA ARG A 40 -1.08 37.21 -0.30
C ARG A 40 -0.82 36.55 -1.65
N TRP A 41 -1.83 35.92 -2.24
CA TRP A 41 -1.73 35.38 -3.60
C TRP A 41 -1.34 36.41 -4.65
N GLN A 42 -1.65 37.70 -4.42
CA GLN A 42 -1.24 38.83 -5.28
C GLN A 42 0.28 39.07 -5.26
N ASP A 43 0.95 38.73 -4.17
CA ASP A 43 2.40 38.86 -4.02
C ASP A 43 3.14 37.68 -4.69
N VAL A 44 2.42 36.59 -4.97
CA VAL A 44 2.90 35.39 -5.67
C VAL A 44 2.75 35.54 -7.20
N THR A 45 2.16 36.63 -7.69
CA THR A 45 1.94 36.86 -9.13
C THR A 45 2.94 37.84 -9.75
N LEU A 46 4.11 37.37 -10.20
CA LEU A 46 4.96 38.12 -11.15
C LEU A 46 5.64 37.21 -12.20
N SER A 47 5.53 37.65 -13.47
CA SER A 47 6.13 37.24 -14.75
C SER A 47 6.12 35.76 -15.18
N GLU A 48 5.36 35.46 -16.24
CA GLU A 48 5.47 34.21 -17.04
C GLU A 48 6.88 33.93 -17.59
N ASP A 49 7.77 34.93 -17.54
CA ASP A 49 9.17 34.84 -17.98
C ASP A 49 10.13 34.18 -16.96
N GLU A 50 9.75 34.00 -15.68
CA GLU A 50 10.64 33.47 -14.63
C GLU A 50 10.42 31.97 -14.28
N GLY A 51 9.40 31.33 -14.85
CA GLY A 51 9.14 29.90 -14.68
C GLY A 51 7.66 29.57 -14.47
N ARG A 52 7.33 28.26 -14.46
CA ARG A 52 5.95 27.80 -14.25
C ARG A 52 5.67 27.69 -12.76
N PHE A 53 4.66 28.40 -12.25
CA PHE A 53 4.13 28.20 -10.91
C PHE A 53 3.04 27.12 -10.91
N PRO A 54 2.88 26.35 -9.82
CA PRO A 54 1.87 25.31 -9.75
C PRO A 54 0.49 25.96 -9.62
N LEU A 55 -0.38 25.70 -10.58
CA LEU A 55 -1.74 26.22 -10.54
C LEU A 55 -2.73 25.09 -10.26
N PRO A 56 -3.73 25.30 -9.40
CA PRO A 56 -4.71 24.25 -9.05
C PRO A 56 -5.43 23.68 -10.27
N ARG A 57 -5.65 24.51 -11.31
CA ARG A 57 -6.21 24.10 -12.60
C ARG A 57 -5.39 23.01 -13.30
N ASP A 58 -4.08 22.95 -13.05
CA ASP A 58 -3.22 21.92 -13.64
C ASP A 58 -3.61 20.52 -13.16
N LEU A 59 -4.14 20.40 -11.94
CA LEU A 59 -4.58 19.13 -11.37
C LEU A 59 -5.86 18.61 -12.04
N VAL A 60 -6.65 19.48 -12.69
CA VAL A 60 -7.84 19.03 -13.43
C VAL A 60 -7.44 18.11 -14.60
N TYR A 61 -6.25 18.31 -15.18
CA TYR A 61 -5.73 17.44 -16.24
C TYR A 61 -5.42 16.02 -15.75
N THR A 62 -5.29 15.78 -14.43
CA THR A 62 -5.01 14.42 -13.93
C THR A 62 -6.23 13.52 -13.98
N LEU A 63 -7.45 14.06 -14.00
CA LEU A 63 -8.68 13.28 -14.17
C LEU A 63 -8.76 12.57 -15.54
N PRO A 64 -8.68 13.27 -16.70
CA PRO A 64 -8.66 12.60 -18.00
C PRO A 64 -7.40 11.73 -18.16
N LEU A 65 -6.27 12.12 -17.56
CA LEU A 65 -5.06 11.30 -17.55
C LEU A 65 -5.26 9.98 -16.79
N ALA A 66 -5.96 9.98 -15.66
CA ALA A 66 -6.29 8.77 -14.92
C ALA A 66 -7.15 7.81 -15.77
N LEU A 67 -8.14 8.35 -16.50
CA LEU A 67 -8.92 7.55 -17.46
C LEU A 67 -8.05 6.99 -18.60
N ALA A 68 -7.09 7.79 -19.09
CA ALA A 68 -6.13 7.33 -20.07
C ALA A 68 -5.25 6.20 -19.51
N PHE A 69 -4.78 6.29 -18.26
CA PHE A 69 -4.05 5.20 -17.60
C PHE A 69 -4.88 3.92 -17.49
N ILE A 70 -6.18 4.01 -17.19
CA ILE A 70 -7.09 2.84 -17.16
C ILE A 70 -7.18 2.21 -18.56
N ALA A 71 -7.34 3.03 -19.61
CA ALA A 71 -7.39 2.53 -20.98
C ALA A 71 -6.06 1.87 -21.40
N VAL A 72 -4.92 2.51 -21.09
CA VAL A 72 -3.59 1.96 -21.38
C VAL A 72 -3.36 0.67 -20.60
N ARG A 73 -3.74 0.62 -19.31
CA ARG A 73 -3.68 -0.59 -18.48
C ARG A 73 -4.43 -1.75 -19.14
N TYR A 74 -5.65 -1.51 -19.61
CA TYR A 74 -6.45 -2.54 -20.28
C TYR A 74 -5.77 -3.09 -21.54
N VAL A 75 -5.19 -2.21 -22.35
CA VAL A 75 -4.42 -2.60 -23.54
C VAL A 75 -3.16 -3.37 -23.15
N PHE A 76 -2.41 -2.87 -22.16
CA PHE A 76 -1.18 -3.48 -21.65
C PHE A 76 -1.44 -4.89 -21.12
N GLU A 77 -2.46 -5.07 -20.28
CA GLU A 77 -2.80 -6.37 -19.70
C GLU A 77 -3.10 -7.40 -20.80
N ARG A 78 -3.83 -7.00 -21.84
CA ARG A 78 -4.21 -7.90 -22.95
C ARG A 78 -3.08 -8.20 -23.93
N VAL A 79 -2.33 -7.18 -24.33
CA VAL A 79 -1.35 -7.27 -25.42
C VAL A 79 0.02 -7.72 -24.91
N ILE A 80 0.40 -7.33 -23.69
CA ILE A 80 1.74 -7.56 -23.15
C ILE A 80 1.70 -8.54 -21.98
N ALA A 81 0.91 -8.26 -20.95
CA ALA A 81 0.99 -9.01 -19.70
C ALA A 81 0.50 -10.46 -19.81
N VAL A 82 -0.63 -10.70 -20.50
CA VAL A 82 -1.15 -12.06 -20.72
C VAL A 82 -0.17 -12.93 -21.52
N PRO A 83 0.35 -12.51 -22.69
CA PRO A 83 1.37 -13.28 -23.40
C PRO A 83 2.63 -13.51 -22.56
N LEU A 84 3.10 -12.49 -21.83
CA LEU A 84 4.25 -12.61 -20.95
C LEU A 84 4.03 -13.64 -19.83
N SER A 85 2.85 -13.65 -19.22
CA SER A 85 2.50 -14.63 -18.18
C SER A 85 2.57 -16.07 -18.69
N ARG A 86 2.12 -16.31 -19.93
CA ARG A 86 2.19 -17.63 -20.58
C ARG A 86 3.62 -18.02 -20.89
N HIS A 87 4.43 -17.08 -21.39
CA HIS A 87 5.84 -17.31 -21.69
C HIS A 87 6.65 -17.65 -20.44
N LEU A 88 6.36 -16.98 -19.32
CA LEU A 88 7.00 -17.24 -18.02
C LEU A 88 6.42 -18.46 -17.29
N GLY A 89 5.44 -19.15 -17.87
CA GLY A 89 4.88 -20.38 -17.31
C GLY A 89 3.99 -20.18 -16.09
N VAL A 90 3.35 -19.02 -15.93
CA VAL A 90 2.38 -18.76 -14.86
C VAL A 90 1.22 -19.76 -15.00
N LYS A 91 1.03 -20.59 -13.97
CA LYS A 91 -0.05 -21.58 -13.93
C LYS A 91 -1.16 -21.12 -13.00
N ASP A 92 -2.39 -21.17 -13.51
CA ASP A 92 -3.57 -20.98 -12.70
C ASP A 92 -3.89 -22.26 -11.91
N ARG A 93 -4.21 -22.11 -10.63
CA ARG A 93 -4.62 -23.24 -9.80
C ARG A 93 -5.93 -23.81 -10.36
N ILE A 94 -5.98 -25.12 -10.57
CA ILE A 94 -7.22 -25.81 -10.93
C ILE A 94 -8.15 -25.74 -9.72
N ARG A 95 -9.31 -25.10 -9.89
CA ARG A 95 -10.31 -24.99 -8.83
C ARG A 95 -11.52 -25.83 -9.17
N ILE A 96 -11.98 -26.61 -8.18
CA ILE A 96 -13.16 -27.45 -8.31
C ILE A 96 -14.37 -26.54 -8.54
N ARG A 97 -15.14 -26.84 -9.59
CA ARG A 97 -16.33 -26.07 -9.91
C ARG A 97 -17.44 -26.44 -8.93
N ALA A 98 -18.03 -25.46 -8.24
CA ALA A 98 -19.22 -25.70 -7.43
C ALA A 98 -20.34 -26.28 -8.30
N ALA A 99 -21.08 -27.25 -7.77
CA ALA A 99 -22.20 -27.88 -8.46
C ALA A 99 -23.29 -26.84 -8.81
N SER A 100 -23.99 -27.01 -9.93
CA SER A 100 -25.02 -26.06 -10.34
C SER A 100 -26.30 -26.23 -9.50
N VAL A 101 -26.38 -25.54 -8.36
CA VAL A 101 -27.57 -25.52 -7.48
C VAL A 101 -28.16 -24.10 -7.47
N PRO A 102 -29.22 -23.82 -8.25
CA PRO A 102 -29.73 -22.46 -8.45
C PRO A 102 -30.12 -21.75 -7.15
N LYS A 103 -30.72 -22.46 -6.19
CA LYS A 103 -31.13 -21.88 -4.90
C LYS A 103 -29.93 -21.40 -4.07
N LEU A 104 -28.85 -22.18 -4.03
CA LEU A 104 -27.61 -21.79 -3.33
C LEU A 104 -26.93 -20.61 -4.04
N GLU A 105 -26.92 -20.59 -5.38
CA GLU A 105 -26.37 -19.48 -6.16
C GLU A 105 -27.15 -18.17 -5.95
N THR A 106 -28.48 -18.23 -5.90
CA THR A 106 -29.33 -17.07 -5.59
C THR A 106 -29.02 -16.54 -4.20
N PHE A 107 -28.98 -17.41 -3.19
CA PHE A 107 -28.63 -17.01 -1.82
C PHE A 107 -27.23 -16.41 -1.74
N TYR A 108 -26.25 -17.02 -2.40
CA TYR A 108 -24.87 -16.54 -2.40
C TYR A 108 -24.72 -15.13 -2.99
N LYS A 109 -25.47 -14.83 -4.05
CA LYS A 109 -25.44 -13.52 -4.72
C LYS A 109 -26.22 -12.43 -4.00
N GLN A 110 -27.32 -12.79 -3.33
CA GLN A 110 -28.29 -11.82 -2.80
C GLN A 110 -28.22 -11.64 -1.28
N ASN A 111 -27.77 -12.67 -0.54
CA ASN A 111 -27.85 -12.68 0.92
C ASN A 111 -26.46 -12.68 1.57
N SER A 112 -25.77 -13.83 1.55
CA SER A 112 -24.48 -13.98 2.21
C SER A 112 -23.59 -15.00 1.51
N ARG A 113 -22.29 -14.72 1.49
CA ARG A 113 -21.23 -15.65 1.04
C ARG A 113 -20.81 -16.65 2.13
N GLN A 114 -21.14 -16.35 3.38
CA GLN A 114 -20.91 -17.19 4.56
C GLN A 114 -22.23 -17.32 5.31
N PRO A 115 -23.05 -18.35 5.00
CA PRO A 115 -24.31 -18.58 5.68
C PRO A 115 -24.07 -18.95 7.15
N SER A 116 -24.90 -18.44 8.04
CA SER A 116 -24.98 -18.84 9.44
C SER A 116 -25.57 -20.24 9.60
N GLN A 117 -25.37 -20.88 10.75
CA GLN A 117 -25.81 -22.26 10.99
C GLN A 117 -27.33 -22.46 10.75
N THR A 118 -28.15 -21.47 11.11
CA THR A 118 -29.60 -21.51 10.90
C THR A 118 -29.97 -21.45 9.42
N GLU A 119 -29.23 -20.67 8.63
CA GLU A 119 -29.41 -20.54 7.18
C GLU A 119 -28.97 -21.81 6.45
N VAL A 120 -27.88 -22.45 6.86
CA VAL A 120 -27.43 -23.75 6.30
C VAL A 120 -28.50 -24.82 6.53
N VAL A 121 -29.14 -24.87 7.71
CA VAL A 121 -30.24 -25.81 7.99
C VAL A 121 -31.45 -25.54 7.09
N SER A 122 -31.83 -24.27 6.92
CA SER A 122 -32.93 -23.88 6.04
C SER A 122 -32.65 -24.24 4.57
N LEU A 123 -31.47 -23.90 4.07
CA LEU A 123 -31.03 -24.21 2.71
C LEU A 123 -30.94 -25.73 2.47
N GLY A 124 -30.55 -26.50 3.48
CA GLY A 124 -30.53 -27.97 3.47
C GLY A 124 -31.90 -28.54 3.19
N LYS A 125 -32.92 -28.07 3.94
CA LYS A 125 -34.31 -28.46 3.74
C LYS A 125 -34.84 -28.07 2.35
N GLN A 126 -34.48 -26.88 1.85
CA GLN A 126 -34.96 -26.38 0.57
C GLN A 126 -34.33 -27.07 -0.66
N CYS A 127 -33.08 -27.53 -0.53
CA CYS A 127 -32.31 -28.12 -1.62
C CYS A 127 -32.21 -29.64 -1.56
N GLY A 128 -32.64 -30.27 -0.47
CA GLY A 128 -32.49 -31.71 -0.24
C GLY A 128 -31.02 -32.12 -0.03
N LEU A 129 -30.17 -31.20 0.45
CA LEU A 129 -28.74 -31.40 0.63
C LEU A 129 -28.39 -31.51 2.12
N SER A 130 -27.38 -32.30 2.44
CA SER A 130 -26.80 -32.34 3.78
C SER A 130 -26.09 -31.03 4.11
N GLN A 131 -25.95 -30.73 5.41
CA GLN A 131 -25.22 -29.55 5.88
C GLN A 131 -23.79 -29.52 5.34
N ARG A 132 -23.09 -30.67 5.36
CA ARG A 132 -21.72 -30.81 4.84
C ARG A 132 -21.65 -30.47 3.35
N GLN A 133 -22.59 -30.93 2.54
CA GLN A 133 -22.65 -30.60 1.11
C GLN A 133 -22.87 -29.10 0.86
N ILE A 134 -23.65 -28.44 1.72
CA ILE A 134 -23.85 -26.99 1.62
C ILE A 134 -22.57 -26.25 1.98
N HIS A 135 -21.93 -26.58 3.11
CA HIS A 135 -20.64 -25.97 3.48
C HIS A 135 -19.58 -26.16 2.38
N THR A 136 -19.45 -27.38 1.86
CA THR A 136 -18.55 -27.69 0.75
C THR A 136 -18.91 -26.90 -0.52
N TRP A 137 -20.19 -26.74 -0.83
CA TRP A 137 -20.63 -25.94 -1.98
C TRP A 137 -20.25 -24.47 -1.82
N PHE A 138 -20.52 -23.86 -0.65
CA PHE A 138 -20.16 -22.47 -0.38
C PHE A 138 -18.64 -22.26 -0.42
N ARG A 139 -17.86 -23.20 0.14
CA ARG A 139 -16.40 -23.22 0.05
C ARG A 139 -15.91 -23.25 -1.40
N HIS A 140 -16.41 -24.18 -2.22
CA HIS A 140 -16.04 -24.25 -3.63
C HIS A 140 -16.46 -22.98 -4.39
N ARG A 141 -17.65 -22.44 -4.12
CA ARG A 141 -18.18 -21.26 -4.79
C ARG A 141 -17.37 -20.00 -4.49
N ARG A 142 -16.95 -19.84 -3.23
CA ARG A 142 -16.01 -18.81 -2.78
C ARG A 142 -14.64 -18.94 -3.44
N ASN A 143 -14.08 -20.16 -3.43
CA ASN A 143 -12.81 -20.47 -4.10
C ASN A 143 -12.84 -20.15 -5.60
N GLN A 144 -13.99 -20.31 -6.26
CA GLN A 144 -14.17 -19.92 -7.67
C GLN A 144 -14.11 -18.41 -7.92
N ASP A 145 -14.61 -17.59 -6.99
CA ASP A 145 -14.59 -16.12 -7.12
C ASP A 145 -13.18 -15.53 -6.97
N ARG A 146 -12.24 -16.30 -6.41
CA ARG A 146 -10.88 -15.82 -6.24
C ARG A 146 -10.26 -15.46 -7.60
N PRO A 147 -9.41 -14.44 -7.68
CA PRO A 147 -8.73 -14.10 -8.92
C PRO A 147 -7.73 -15.18 -9.33
N SER A 148 -7.50 -15.33 -10.63
CA SER A 148 -6.49 -16.26 -11.16
C SER A 148 -5.07 -15.73 -10.93
N ASN A 149 -4.06 -16.61 -10.93
CA ASN A 149 -2.66 -16.20 -10.82
C ASN A 149 -2.27 -15.35 -12.03
N THR A 150 -2.80 -15.67 -13.21
CA THR A 150 -2.67 -14.86 -14.43
C THR A 150 -3.18 -13.43 -14.21
N LYS A 151 -4.36 -13.25 -13.61
CA LYS A 151 -4.90 -11.91 -13.31
C LYS A 151 -3.97 -11.15 -12.36
N LYS A 152 -3.57 -11.79 -11.26
CA LYS A 152 -2.65 -11.17 -10.28
C LYS A 152 -1.30 -10.79 -10.89
N PHE A 153 -0.76 -11.64 -11.76
CA PHE A 153 0.47 -11.36 -12.50
C PHE A 153 0.29 -10.14 -13.42
N CYS A 154 -0.81 -10.06 -14.15
CA CYS A 154 -1.09 -8.93 -15.03
C CYS A 154 -1.17 -7.61 -14.25
N GLU A 155 -1.91 -7.58 -13.14
CA GLU A 155 -2.00 -6.40 -12.28
C GLU A 155 -0.65 -6.00 -11.67
N ALA A 156 0.15 -6.98 -11.22
CA ALA A 156 1.49 -6.71 -10.69
C ALA A 156 2.44 -6.18 -11.77
N SER A 157 2.32 -6.69 -13.00
CA SER A 157 3.21 -6.29 -14.11
C SER A 157 2.97 -4.85 -14.55
N TRP A 158 1.70 -4.42 -14.56
CA TRP A 158 1.33 -3.03 -14.83
C TRP A 158 1.94 -2.08 -13.80
N ARG A 159 1.78 -2.40 -12.50
CA ARG A 159 2.36 -1.62 -11.41
C ARG A 159 3.89 -1.60 -11.45
N PHE A 160 4.52 -2.75 -11.73
CA PHE A 160 5.96 -2.85 -11.89
C PHE A 160 6.50 -1.90 -12.96
N VAL A 161 5.92 -1.92 -14.17
CA VAL A 161 6.38 -1.08 -15.28
C VAL A 161 6.25 0.40 -14.93
N PHE A 162 5.12 0.80 -14.33
CA PHE A 162 4.92 2.17 -13.92
C PHE A 162 5.91 2.60 -12.83
N TYR A 163 6.02 1.87 -11.73
CA TYR A 163 6.92 2.25 -10.62
C TYR A 163 8.39 2.25 -11.03
N LEU A 164 8.82 1.33 -11.90
CA LEU A 164 10.19 1.33 -12.41
C LEU A 164 10.46 2.57 -13.27
N ALA A 165 9.54 2.92 -14.17
CA ALA A 165 9.66 4.10 -15.01
C ALA A 165 9.62 5.39 -14.17
N SER A 166 8.70 5.46 -13.21
CA SER A 166 8.54 6.61 -12.32
C SER A 166 9.76 6.83 -11.44
N PHE A 167 10.25 5.78 -10.75
CA PHE A 167 11.47 5.86 -9.94
C PHE A 167 12.69 6.33 -10.75
N THR A 168 12.88 5.76 -11.95
CA THR A 168 14.00 6.12 -12.82
C THR A 168 13.90 7.57 -13.29
N ALA A 169 12.72 8.02 -13.72
CA ALA A 169 12.48 9.40 -14.15
C ALA A 169 12.63 10.39 -12.99
N GLY A 170 12.06 10.07 -11.82
CA GLY A 170 12.16 10.84 -10.59
C GLY A 170 13.62 11.02 -10.18
N LEU A 171 14.38 9.93 -10.09
CA LEU A 171 15.80 9.97 -9.72
C LEU A 171 16.61 10.79 -10.72
N ALA A 172 16.42 10.57 -12.02
CA ALA A 172 17.13 11.32 -13.06
C ALA A 172 16.82 12.82 -13.03
N SER A 173 15.57 13.20 -12.70
CA SER A 173 15.18 14.61 -12.58
C SER A 173 15.71 15.29 -11.32
N LEU A 174 15.86 14.55 -10.21
CA LEU A 174 16.19 15.09 -8.90
C LEU A 174 17.68 15.04 -8.55
N ILE A 175 18.46 14.12 -9.11
CA ILE A 175 19.86 13.92 -8.69
C ILE A 175 20.74 15.18 -8.83
N ASN A 176 20.40 16.05 -9.77
CA ASN A 176 21.11 17.31 -10.03
C ASN A 176 20.49 18.52 -9.33
N THR A 177 19.41 18.34 -8.56
CA THR A 177 18.77 19.44 -7.85
C THR A 177 19.40 19.66 -6.47
N PRO A 178 19.51 20.90 -5.99
CA PRO A 178 20.13 21.18 -4.69
C PRO A 178 19.39 20.49 -3.53
N TRP A 179 18.05 20.46 -3.58
CA TRP A 179 17.22 19.93 -2.51
C TRP A 179 17.25 18.41 -2.38
N PHE A 180 17.77 17.69 -3.37
CA PHE A 180 18.05 16.27 -3.24
C PHE A 180 19.15 16.00 -2.21
N TRP A 181 20.16 16.88 -2.15
CA TRP A 181 21.31 16.74 -1.26
C TRP A 181 21.12 17.53 0.05
N ASP A 182 20.59 18.75 -0.03
CA ASP A 182 20.35 19.62 1.12
C ASP A 182 18.86 19.97 1.27
N GLN A 183 18.22 19.41 2.30
CA GLN A 183 16.79 19.57 2.51
C GLN A 183 16.38 20.99 2.93
N THR A 184 17.31 21.88 3.32
CA THR A 184 17.01 23.29 3.55
C THR A 184 16.60 24.01 2.26
N GLU A 185 17.12 23.56 1.12
CA GLU A 185 16.80 24.10 -0.21
C GLU A 185 15.35 23.76 -0.62
N CYS A 186 14.66 22.86 0.08
CA CYS A 186 13.22 22.66 -0.11
C CYS A 186 12.42 23.93 0.22
N TRP A 187 12.89 24.75 1.16
CA TRP A 187 12.15 25.90 1.69
C TRP A 187 12.74 27.23 1.25
N ARG A 188 13.97 27.25 0.72
CA ARG A 188 14.58 28.49 0.22
C ARG A 188 13.74 29.11 -0.90
N GLY A 189 13.34 30.36 -0.71
CA GLY A 189 12.50 31.10 -1.63
C GLY A 189 11.02 30.73 -1.56
N PHE A 190 10.58 29.90 -0.61
CA PHE A 190 9.15 29.65 -0.37
C PHE A 190 8.46 30.96 0.09
N PRO A 191 7.25 31.27 -0.38
CA PRO A 191 6.37 30.51 -1.29
C PRO A 191 6.66 30.68 -2.80
N ASN A 192 7.60 31.54 -3.17
CA ASN A 192 7.91 31.90 -4.56
C ASN A 192 8.95 30.95 -5.19
N GLN A 193 8.57 29.69 -5.39
CA GLN A 193 9.42 28.68 -6.02
C GLN A 193 8.91 28.27 -7.42
N PRO A 194 9.68 28.50 -8.50
CA PRO A 194 9.30 28.03 -9.83
C PRO A 194 9.45 26.51 -9.95
N VAL A 195 8.53 25.88 -10.69
CA VAL A 195 8.49 24.44 -10.95
C VAL A 195 9.09 24.14 -12.31
N SER A 196 10.13 23.29 -12.33
CA SER A 196 10.72 22.83 -13.57
C SER A 196 9.77 21.89 -14.33
N LYS A 197 9.86 21.87 -15.67
CA LYS A 197 9.03 20.99 -16.51
C LYS A 197 9.12 19.49 -16.13
N PRO A 198 10.30 18.93 -15.80
CA PRO A 198 10.39 17.53 -15.36
C PRO A 198 9.60 17.26 -14.07
N HIS A 199 9.70 18.13 -13.05
CA HIS A 199 8.97 17.94 -11.79
C HIS A 199 7.47 18.11 -11.96
N PHE A 200 7.04 19.02 -12.84
CA PHE A 200 5.64 19.14 -13.23
C PHE A 200 5.09 17.82 -13.80
N TRP A 201 5.77 17.24 -14.79
CA TRP A 201 5.32 15.98 -15.40
C TRP A 201 5.40 14.82 -14.42
N TYR A 202 6.42 14.79 -13.56
CA TYR A 202 6.52 13.79 -12.50
C TYR A 202 5.26 13.85 -11.60
N TYR A 203 4.90 15.02 -11.09
CA TYR A 203 3.69 15.22 -10.29
C TYR A 203 2.40 14.82 -11.00
N VAL A 204 2.21 15.27 -12.25
CA VAL A 204 0.97 15.03 -13.00
C VAL A 204 0.80 13.56 -13.35
N LEU A 205 1.87 12.88 -13.76
CA LEU A 205 1.85 11.45 -14.07
C LEU A 205 1.62 10.61 -12.80
N GLU A 206 2.29 10.95 -11.70
CA GLU A 206 2.15 10.24 -10.43
C GLU A 206 0.72 10.37 -9.90
N LEU A 207 0.19 11.60 -9.83
CA LEU A 207 -1.19 11.83 -9.39
C LEU A 207 -2.21 11.15 -10.29
N GLY A 208 -2.03 11.21 -11.62
CA GLY A 208 -2.91 10.54 -12.58
C GLY A 208 -2.91 9.03 -12.40
N PHE A 209 -1.75 8.42 -12.14
CA PHE A 209 -1.63 6.99 -11.90
C PHE A 209 -2.28 6.58 -10.57
N TYR A 210 -2.00 7.27 -9.47
CA TYR A 210 -2.62 6.95 -8.17
C TYR A 210 -4.14 7.14 -8.19
N LEU A 211 -4.62 8.15 -8.91
CA LEU A 211 -6.06 8.33 -9.12
C LEU A 211 -6.66 7.17 -9.93
N SER A 212 -5.96 6.68 -10.96
CA SER A 212 -6.39 5.49 -11.72
C SER A 212 -6.48 4.24 -10.83
N LEU A 213 -5.53 4.06 -9.91
CA LEU A 213 -5.55 2.96 -8.94
C LEU A 213 -6.73 3.08 -7.96
N LEU A 214 -7.01 4.29 -7.46
CA LEU A 214 -8.14 4.54 -6.58
C LEU A 214 -9.47 4.24 -7.28
N LEU A 215 -9.64 4.66 -8.55
CA LEU A 215 -10.85 4.39 -9.33
C LEU A 215 -11.06 2.89 -9.61
N CYS A 216 -9.96 2.15 -9.80
CA CYS A 216 -10.01 0.70 -10.03
C CYS A 216 -10.05 -0.14 -8.75
N VAL A 217 -9.92 0.46 -7.56
CA VAL A 217 -9.73 -0.27 -6.29
C VAL A 217 -10.86 -1.26 -5.95
N SER A 218 -12.09 -1.00 -6.43
CA SER A 218 -13.25 -1.87 -6.21
C SER A 218 -13.29 -3.10 -7.12
N VAL A 219 -12.62 -3.02 -8.28
CA VAL A 219 -12.56 -4.06 -9.32
C VAL A 219 -11.26 -4.88 -9.22
N ASP A 220 -10.21 -4.25 -8.71
CA ASP A 220 -8.92 -4.88 -8.42
C ASP A 220 -9.05 -5.94 -7.32
N VAL A 221 -8.06 -6.83 -7.28
CA VAL A 221 -8.00 -7.89 -6.26
C VAL A 221 -7.89 -7.29 -4.86
N LYS A 222 -8.89 -7.54 -4.02
CA LYS A 222 -8.91 -7.11 -2.62
C LYS A 222 -7.96 -7.98 -1.78
N ARG A 223 -7.09 -7.29 -1.03
CA ARG A 223 -6.09 -7.89 -0.13
C ARG A 223 -6.49 -7.68 1.33
N LYS A 224 -5.82 -8.37 2.26
CA LYS A 224 -6.14 -8.28 3.70
C LYS A 224 -6.00 -6.89 4.29
N ASP A 225 -5.08 -6.10 3.75
CA ASP A 225 -4.83 -4.72 4.14
C ASP A 225 -5.60 -3.72 3.27
N PHE A 226 -6.77 -4.09 2.75
CA PHE A 226 -7.57 -3.26 1.86
C PHE A 226 -7.91 -1.90 2.46
N LYS A 227 -8.30 -1.86 3.75
CA LYS A 227 -8.69 -0.61 4.42
C LYS A 227 -7.49 0.32 4.56
N GLU A 228 -6.36 -0.22 5.00
CA GLU A 228 -5.09 0.48 5.15
C GLU A 228 -4.60 1.00 3.80
N GLN A 229 -4.74 0.19 2.74
CA GLN A 229 -4.39 0.59 1.38
C GLN A 229 -5.30 1.72 0.85
N VAL A 230 -6.59 1.73 1.17
CA VAL A 230 -7.50 2.83 0.79
C VAL A 230 -7.15 4.10 1.54
N ILE A 231 -6.91 4.03 2.86
CA ILE A 231 -6.46 5.18 3.67
C ILE A 231 -5.16 5.75 3.10
N HIS A 232 -4.20 4.88 2.76
CA HIS A 232 -2.97 5.27 2.09
C HIS A 232 -3.23 6.03 0.78
N HIS A 233 -4.04 5.49 -0.13
CA HIS A 233 -4.30 6.15 -1.42
C HIS A 233 -4.95 7.52 -1.23
N ILE A 234 -5.88 7.65 -0.30
CA ILE A 234 -6.48 8.94 0.02
C ILE A 234 -5.40 9.89 0.54
N ALA A 235 -4.58 9.45 1.50
CA ALA A 235 -3.50 10.27 2.06
C ALA A 235 -2.46 10.68 1.00
N THR A 236 -2.03 9.78 0.13
CA THR A 236 -1.03 10.08 -0.91
C THR A 236 -1.58 11.00 -1.99
N ILE A 237 -2.81 10.76 -2.47
CA ILE A 237 -3.48 11.66 -3.44
C ILE A 237 -3.65 13.05 -2.84
N SER A 238 -4.07 13.13 -1.57
CA SER A 238 -4.18 14.40 -0.84
C SER A 238 -2.81 15.08 -0.67
N LEU A 239 -1.74 14.35 -0.33
CA LEU A 239 -0.38 14.89 -0.20
C LEU A 239 0.16 15.42 -1.53
N ILE A 240 0.01 14.68 -2.63
CA ILE A 240 0.47 15.10 -3.95
C ILE A 240 -0.33 16.32 -4.41
N GLY A 241 -1.67 16.29 -4.33
CA GLY A 241 -2.52 17.41 -4.73
C GLY A 241 -2.27 18.66 -3.88
N PHE A 242 -2.24 18.52 -2.55
CA PHE A 242 -2.00 19.63 -1.63
C PHE A 242 -0.61 20.22 -1.80
N SER A 243 0.43 19.38 -1.86
CA SER A 243 1.81 19.89 -2.01
C SER A 243 2.03 20.60 -3.34
N TYR A 244 1.31 20.22 -4.40
CA TYR A 244 1.33 20.98 -5.65
C TYR A 244 0.67 22.36 -5.46
N CYS A 245 -0.57 22.40 -4.97
CA CYS A 245 -1.31 23.64 -4.77
C CYS A 245 -0.65 24.62 -3.79
N ALA A 246 -0.01 24.11 -2.74
CA ALA A 246 0.70 24.90 -1.73
C ALA A 246 2.14 25.24 -2.12
N ASN A 247 2.58 24.91 -3.33
CA ASN A 247 3.96 25.07 -3.81
C ASN A 247 5.04 24.38 -2.93
N TYR A 248 4.72 23.23 -2.35
CA TYR A 248 5.64 22.32 -1.65
C TYR A 248 6.29 21.30 -2.62
N VAL A 249 6.42 21.66 -3.90
CA VAL A 249 6.83 20.74 -4.97
C VAL A 249 8.22 20.14 -4.71
N ARG A 250 9.17 20.93 -4.21
CA ARG A 250 10.53 20.44 -3.91
C ARG A 250 10.50 19.30 -2.89
N VAL A 251 9.82 19.46 -1.76
CA VAL A 251 9.73 18.39 -0.75
C VAL A 251 8.85 17.25 -1.21
N GLY A 252 7.74 17.51 -1.91
CA GLY A 252 6.86 16.44 -2.36
C GLY A 252 7.46 15.57 -3.47
N THR A 253 8.35 16.11 -4.33
CA THR A 253 9.16 15.26 -5.23
C THR A 253 10.09 14.30 -4.47
N LEU A 254 10.65 14.71 -3.32
CA LEU A 254 11.42 13.80 -2.46
C LEU A 254 10.53 12.75 -1.79
N VAL A 255 9.33 13.14 -1.35
CA VAL A 255 8.33 12.19 -0.84
C VAL A 255 8.09 11.12 -1.90
N MET A 256 7.66 11.48 -3.11
CA MET A 256 7.37 10.51 -4.18
C MET A 256 8.58 9.61 -4.50
N LEU A 257 9.78 10.18 -4.65
CA LEU A 257 10.98 9.40 -4.97
C LEU A 257 11.33 8.37 -3.89
N VAL A 258 11.30 8.78 -2.62
CA VAL A 258 11.51 7.87 -1.49
C VAL A 258 10.47 6.76 -1.51
N HIS A 259 9.26 7.06 -1.98
CA HIS A 259 8.18 6.08 -2.05
C HIS A 259 8.38 5.05 -3.15
N ASP A 260 8.66 5.49 -4.37
CA ASP A 260 8.76 4.62 -5.53
C ASP A 260 9.97 3.69 -5.48
N SER A 261 10.98 4.03 -4.67
CA SER A 261 12.25 3.30 -4.55
C SER A 261 12.12 1.82 -4.15
N SER A 262 11.10 1.44 -3.38
CA SER A 262 10.85 0.05 -2.96
C SER A 262 9.80 -0.65 -3.80
N ASP A 263 8.92 0.10 -4.47
CA ASP A 263 7.63 -0.43 -4.91
C ASP A 263 7.78 -1.29 -6.17
N PHE A 264 8.69 -0.92 -7.08
CA PHE A 264 9.02 -1.77 -8.23
C PHE A 264 9.66 -3.10 -7.80
N LEU A 265 10.43 -3.14 -6.70
CA LEU A 265 11.01 -4.37 -6.15
C LEU A 265 9.92 -5.31 -5.61
N LEU A 266 8.94 -4.76 -4.89
CA LEU A 266 7.80 -5.52 -4.39
C LEU A 266 6.99 -6.14 -5.52
N GLU A 267 6.66 -5.36 -6.54
CA GLU A 267 5.90 -5.87 -7.70
C GLU A 267 6.72 -6.89 -8.49
N SER A 268 8.05 -6.71 -8.60
CA SER A 268 8.95 -7.71 -9.19
C SER A 268 8.91 -9.03 -8.42
N ALA A 269 9.00 -9.01 -7.09
CA ALA A 269 8.93 -10.22 -6.27
C ALA A 269 7.61 -10.96 -6.48
N LYS A 270 6.48 -10.25 -6.56
CA LYS A 270 5.16 -10.84 -6.87
C LYS A 270 5.13 -11.50 -8.25
N LEU A 271 5.71 -10.87 -9.27
CA LEU A 271 5.76 -11.45 -10.62
C LEU A 271 6.48 -12.79 -10.64
N PHE A 272 7.65 -12.87 -10.00
CA PHE A 272 8.42 -14.12 -9.90
C PHE A 272 7.76 -15.16 -9.01
N HIS A 273 7.04 -14.73 -7.96
CA HIS A 273 6.20 -15.62 -7.15
C HIS A 273 5.15 -16.32 -8.02
N TYR A 274 4.41 -15.57 -8.84
CA TYR A 274 3.37 -16.15 -9.71
C TYR A 274 3.94 -17.00 -10.85
N ALA A 275 5.16 -16.69 -11.33
CA ALA A 275 5.88 -17.52 -12.30
C ALA A 275 6.52 -18.79 -11.68
N GLY A 276 6.48 -18.95 -10.36
CA GLY A 276 7.07 -20.09 -9.65
C GLY A 276 8.60 -20.03 -9.50
N TRP A 277 9.22 -18.87 -9.73
CA TRP A 277 10.67 -18.66 -9.63
C TRP A 277 11.05 -18.28 -8.20
N THR A 278 10.96 -19.24 -7.29
CA THR A 278 11.07 -19.04 -5.84
C THR A 278 12.38 -18.36 -5.41
N ARG A 279 13.53 -18.82 -5.91
CA ARG A 279 14.85 -18.25 -5.53
C ARG A 279 14.97 -16.76 -5.85
N LEU A 280 14.48 -16.34 -7.02
CA LEU A 280 14.52 -14.93 -7.44
C LEU A 280 13.49 -14.12 -6.66
N CYS A 281 12.28 -14.67 -6.47
CA CYS A 281 11.26 -14.08 -5.61
C CYS A 281 11.79 -13.80 -4.20
N ASP A 282 12.39 -14.79 -3.55
CA ASP A 282 12.89 -14.68 -2.18
C ASP A 282 14.03 -13.66 -2.08
N SER A 283 14.95 -13.68 -3.06
CA SER A 283 16.05 -12.71 -3.13
C SER A 283 15.52 -11.28 -3.30
N LEU A 284 14.57 -11.07 -4.20
CA LEU A 284 13.94 -9.77 -4.43
C LEU A 284 13.11 -9.31 -3.23
N PHE A 285 12.46 -10.23 -2.51
CA PHE A 285 11.72 -9.91 -1.29
C PHE A 285 12.65 -9.42 -0.17
N VAL A 286 13.82 -10.05 0.01
CA VAL A 286 14.82 -9.59 0.98
C VAL A 286 15.38 -8.21 0.60
N ILE A 287 15.69 -7.99 -0.69
CA ILE A 287 16.15 -6.68 -1.19
C ILE A 287 15.06 -5.62 -1.00
N PHE A 288 13.82 -5.94 -1.35
CA PHE A 288 12.65 -5.09 -1.11
C PHE A 288 12.53 -4.73 0.37
N ALA A 289 12.60 -5.72 1.28
CA ALA A 289 12.48 -5.48 2.71
C ALA A 289 13.56 -4.54 3.21
N ALA A 290 14.82 -4.74 2.78
CA ALA A 290 15.93 -3.87 3.16
C ALA A 290 15.73 -2.43 2.65
N VAL A 291 15.40 -2.26 1.36
CA VAL A 291 15.15 -0.94 0.77
C VAL A 291 13.98 -0.26 1.46
N PHE A 292 12.86 -0.96 1.66
CA PHE A 292 11.69 -0.44 2.36
C PHE A 292 12.03 0.02 3.77
N LEU A 293 12.72 -0.78 4.58
CA LEU A 293 13.04 -0.37 5.95
C LEU A 293 13.94 0.88 5.98
N VAL A 294 14.94 0.95 5.11
CA VAL A 294 15.83 2.13 5.01
C VAL A 294 15.06 3.36 4.53
N THR A 295 14.33 3.25 3.43
CA THR A 295 13.68 4.40 2.82
C THR A 295 12.50 4.89 3.66
N ARG A 296 11.71 3.97 4.25
CA ARG A 296 10.48 4.28 4.98
C ARG A 296 10.67 4.60 6.46
N LEU A 297 11.62 3.96 7.13
CA LEU A 297 11.81 4.14 8.58
C LEU A 297 13.04 4.96 8.95
N VAL A 298 13.98 5.17 8.03
CA VAL A 298 15.18 5.99 8.28
C VAL A 298 15.15 7.27 7.46
N VAL A 299 15.12 7.17 6.14
CA VAL A 299 15.19 8.34 5.25
C VAL A 299 13.93 9.19 5.35
N PHE A 300 12.75 8.61 5.25
CA PHE A 300 11.49 9.36 5.29
C PHE A 300 11.30 10.16 6.59
N PRO A 301 11.37 9.57 7.80
CA PRO A 301 11.25 10.37 9.02
C PRO A 301 12.46 11.27 9.28
N GLY A 302 13.68 10.79 9.03
CA GLY A 302 14.91 11.51 9.35
C GLY A 302 15.24 12.67 8.42
N LYS A 303 14.80 12.63 7.16
CA LYS A 303 15.04 13.68 6.17
C LYS A 303 13.77 14.43 5.79
N VAL A 304 12.72 13.71 5.40
CA VAL A 304 11.49 14.32 4.86
C VAL A 304 10.62 14.91 5.97
N ILE A 305 10.24 14.12 6.97
CA ILE A 305 9.42 14.62 8.09
C ILE A 305 10.20 15.66 8.90
N HIS A 306 11.50 15.44 9.14
CA HIS A 306 12.33 16.42 9.82
C HIS A 306 12.37 17.76 9.07
N THR A 307 12.53 17.75 7.74
CA THR A 307 12.56 19.02 6.99
C THR A 307 11.21 19.76 7.04
N THR A 308 10.09 19.04 7.04
CA THR A 308 8.75 19.65 7.03
C THR A 308 8.23 20.05 8.40
N LEU A 309 8.70 19.42 9.49
CA LEU A 309 8.28 19.77 10.85
C LEU A 309 9.23 20.78 11.50
N VAL A 310 10.54 20.62 11.29
CA VAL A 310 11.57 21.37 12.02
C VAL A 310 12.18 22.45 11.13
N VAL A 311 12.80 22.06 10.02
CA VAL A 311 13.59 22.99 9.18
C VAL A 311 12.71 24.08 8.56
N SER A 312 11.48 23.75 8.17
CA SER A 312 10.57 24.74 7.59
C SER A 312 10.26 25.91 8.52
N LEU A 313 10.33 25.71 9.86
CA LEU A 313 10.07 26.75 10.86
C LEU A 313 11.13 27.85 10.86
N ASP A 314 12.31 27.58 10.31
CA ASP A 314 13.36 28.58 10.12
C ASP A 314 13.04 29.54 8.96
N PHE A 315 12.06 29.19 8.11
CA PHE A 315 11.71 29.96 6.90
C PHE A 315 10.36 30.67 7.00
N PHE A 316 9.37 30.08 7.67
CA PHE A 316 8.04 30.65 7.82
C PHE A 316 7.34 30.21 9.11
N GLU A 317 6.44 31.07 9.61
CA GLU A 317 5.61 30.75 10.77
C GLU A 317 4.54 29.69 10.42
N PRO A 318 4.17 28.79 11.36
CA PRO A 318 3.13 27.80 11.12
C PRO A 318 1.78 28.41 10.74
N PHE A 319 1.22 27.92 9.64
CA PHE A 319 -0.14 28.22 9.17
C PHE A 319 -0.92 26.92 8.92
N PHE A 320 -2.20 27.01 8.52
CA PHE A 320 -3.04 25.81 8.35
C PHE A 320 -2.39 24.75 7.43
N GLY A 321 -1.87 25.17 6.28
CA GLY A 321 -1.24 24.27 5.32
C GLY A 321 0.00 23.53 5.85
N TYR A 322 0.78 24.16 6.73
CA TYR A 322 1.86 23.50 7.45
C TYR A 322 1.34 22.33 8.30
N TYR A 323 0.29 22.55 9.10
CA TYR A 323 -0.27 21.49 9.96
C TYR A 323 -0.93 20.39 9.12
N PHE A 324 -1.72 20.77 8.12
CA PHE A 324 -2.43 19.83 7.26
C PHE A 324 -1.46 18.87 6.55
N PHE A 325 -0.41 19.41 5.92
CA PHE A 325 0.59 18.60 5.22
C PHE A 325 1.33 17.64 6.16
N ASN A 326 1.78 18.15 7.32
CA ASN A 326 2.53 17.35 8.28
C ASN A 326 1.68 16.25 8.93
N VAL A 327 0.40 16.50 9.22
CA VAL A 327 -0.52 15.46 9.72
C VAL A 327 -0.66 14.32 8.71
N LEU A 328 -0.81 14.64 7.42
CA LEU A 328 -0.88 13.60 6.37
C LEU A 328 0.42 12.80 6.24
N LEU A 329 1.59 13.45 6.36
CA LEU A 329 2.89 12.75 6.38
C LEU A 329 3.02 11.81 7.60
N LEU A 330 2.51 12.22 8.76
CA LEU A 330 2.51 11.38 9.97
C LEU A 330 1.55 10.19 9.84
N VAL A 331 0.37 10.38 9.25
CA VAL A 331 -0.54 9.27 8.91
C VAL A 331 0.17 8.27 8.01
N LEU A 332 0.89 8.76 7.00
CA LEU A 332 1.66 7.92 6.09
C LEU A 332 2.80 7.17 6.80
N GLN A 333 3.50 7.82 7.74
CA GLN A 333 4.51 7.18 8.58
C GLN A 333 3.93 6.06 9.44
N VAL A 334 2.76 6.25 10.04
CA VAL A 334 2.10 5.21 10.85
C VAL A 334 1.78 3.97 9.99
N LEU A 335 1.28 4.18 8.77
CA LEU A 335 1.04 3.10 7.82
C LEU A 335 2.34 2.37 7.41
N HIS A 336 3.44 3.10 7.22
CA HIS A 336 4.73 2.47 6.97
C HIS A 336 5.22 1.62 8.14
N VAL A 337 5.03 2.07 9.38
CA VAL A 337 5.37 1.27 10.57
C VAL A 337 4.53 -0.01 10.62
N PHE A 338 3.23 0.10 10.32
CA PHE A 338 2.34 -1.06 10.21
C PHE A 338 2.83 -2.07 9.17
N TRP A 339 3.15 -1.64 7.95
CA TRP A 339 3.65 -2.55 6.92
C TRP A 339 5.06 -3.07 7.21
N ALA A 340 5.93 -2.26 7.83
CA ALA A 340 7.25 -2.72 8.27
C ALA A 340 7.14 -3.87 9.27
N TYR A 341 6.18 -3.79 10.21
CA TYR A 341 5.89 -4.89 11.12
C TYR A 341 5.50 -6.18 10.37
N LEU A 342 4.63 -6.09 9.36
CA LEU A 342 4.25 -7.25 8.54
C LEU A 342 5.44 -7.82 7.77
N ILE A 343 6.27 -6.96 7.16
CA ILE A 343 7.46 -7.37 6.42
C ILE A 343 8.46 -8.08 7.34
N LEU A 344 8.75 -7.50 8.51
CA LEU A 344 9.65 -8.10 9.49
C LEU A 344 9.13 -9.44 10.00
N ARG A 345 7.83 -9.57 10.22
CA ARG A 345 7.19 -10.85 10.59
C ARG A 345 7.42 -11.91 9.51
N MET A 346 7.24 -11.55 8.23
CA MET A 346 7.49 -12.46 7.11
C MET A 346 8.96 -12.86 6.99
N VAL A 347 9.89 -11.91 7.13
CA VAL A 347 11.34 -12.19 7.12
C VAL A 347 11.75 -13.09 8.28
N TYR A 348 11.20 -12.87 9.48
CA TYR A 348 11.43 -13.73 10.63
C TYR A 348 10.97 -15.18 10.35
N LYS A 349 9.74 -15.36 9.83
CA LYS A 349 9.24 -16.69 9.43
C LYS A 349 10.16 -17.35 8.39
N PHE A 350 10.59 -16.59 7.38
CA PHE A 350 11.49 -17.07 6.33
C PHE A 350 12.83 -17.56 6.90
N MET A 351 13.45 -16.80 7.79
CA MET A 351 14.77 -17.11 8.36
C MET A 351 14.74 -18.25 9.38
N PHE A 352 13.72 -18.34 10.22
CA PHE A 352 13.73 -19.23 11.39
C PHE A 352 12.92 -20.51 11.22
N MET A 353 11.87 -20.52 10.40
CA MET A 353 11.03 -21.73 10.24
C MET A 353 11.38 -22.56 9.01
N GLY A 354 12.17 -22.07 8.04
CA GLY A 354 12.58 -22.83 6.85
C GLY A 354 11.44 -23.34 5.96
N LYS A 355 10.18 -23.08 6.34
CA LYS A 355 8.95 -23.36 5.60
C LYS A 355 8.42 -22.02 5.10
N VAL A 356 8.53 -21.84 3.80
CA VAL A 356 7.87 -20.75 3.07
C VAL A 356 6.39 -21.08 2.99
N GLU A 357 5.67 -20.82 4.06
CA GLU A 357 4.22 -20.71 3.97
C GLU A 357 3.87 -19.26 3.64
N ARG A 358 3.69 -19.06 2.33
CA ARG A 358 2.84 -18.11 1.60
C ARG A 358 2.64 -16.72 2.21
N ASP A 359 2.94 -15.71 1.38
CA ASP A 359 2.67 -14.28 1.58
C ASP A 359 1.37 -14.01 2.36
N GLU A 360 1.48 -13.58 3.63
CA GLU A 360 0.34 -13.27 4.51
C GLU A 360 -0.48 -12.09 4.00
N ARG A 361 0.01 -11.30 3.04
CA ARG A 361 -0.74 -10.21 2.40
C ARG A 361 -1.58 -10.68 1.21
N SER A 362 -1.51 -11.97 0.86
CA SER A 362 -2.29 -12.56 -0.23
C SER A 362 -3.69 -13.02 0.22
N ASP A 363 -4.65 -12.89 -0.71
CA ASP A 363 -6.12 -12.78 -0.56
C ASP A 363 -6.87 -13.63 0.51
N GLU A 364 -8.00 -13.04 0.93
CA GLU A 364 -8.95 -13.32 2.03
C GLU A 364 -9.56 -14.71 2.23
N GLU A 365 -9.11 -15.79 1.59
CA GLU A 365 -9.77 -17.10 1.80
C GLU A 365 -8.82 -18.30 1.85
N SER A 366 -7.51 -18.13 1.67
CA SER A 366 -6.59 -19.29 1.79
C SER A 366 -6.30 -19.72 3.23
N GLU A 367 -6.88 -19.08 4.24
CA GLU A 367 -6.39 -19.21 5.62
C GLU A 367 -7.32 -19.90 6.62
N VAL A 368 -8.51 -20.37 6.22
CA VAL A 368 -9.41 -21.02 7.22
C VAL A 368 -10.04 -22.34 6.76
N GLU A 369 -9.77 -22.85 5.55
CA GLU A 369 -10.48 -24.07 5.10
C GLU A 369 -9.61 -25.13 4.40
N ASP A 370 -8.30 -24.91 4.30
CA ASP A 370 -7.36 -25.86 3.67
C ASP A 370 -6.55 -26.69 4.71
N GLU A 371 -6.76 -26.51 6.02
CA GLU A 371 -6.21 -27.41 7.07
C GLU A 371 -7.21 -28.49 7.55
N ASP A 372 -8.48 -28.47 7.12
CA ASP A 372 -9.48 -29.50 7.49
C ASP A 372 -9.65 -30.56 6.38
N GLU A 373 -8.55 -31.16 5.94
CA GLU A 373 -8.54 -32.49 5.33
C GLU A 373 -7.72 -33.44 6.20
N ASP A 374 -8.25 -33.78 7.38
CA ASP A 374 -7.96 -35.09 7.97
C ASP A 374 -9.05 -36.08 7.53
N PRO A 375 -8.67 -37.23 6.92
CA PRO A 375 -9.47 -38.43 7.05
C PRO A 375 -9.50 -38.81 8.53
N GLU A 376 -10.65 -39.27 9.02
CA GLU A 376 -10.81 -39.85 10.35
C GLU A 376 -9.64 -40.80 10.71
N GLU A 377 -8.71 -40.35 11.55
CA GLU A 377 -7.84 -41.19 12.37
C GLU A 377 -7.89 -40.66 13.82
N GLU A 378 -8.62 -41.36 14.68
CA GLU A 378 -8.45 -41.27 16.13
C GLU A 378 -6.98 -41.56 16.47
N GLY A 379 -6.20 -40.56 16.93
CA GLY A 379 -4.84 -40.86 17.38
C GLY A 379 -3.88 -39.74 17.81
N ASP A 380 -4.12 -38.45 17.56
CA ASP A 380 -3.02 -37.46 17.63
C ASP A 380 -3.03 -36.45 18.80
N GLU A 381 -3.87 -36.65 19.82
CA GLU A 381 -3.76 -35.89 21.08
C GLU A 381 -2.58 -36.37 21.96
N CYS A 382 -2.16 -37.64 21.80
CA CYS A 382 -1.07 -38.24 22.58
C CYS A 382 0.33 -37.77 22.12
N SER A 383 0.46 -37.37 20.86
CA SER A 383 1.72 -36.96 20.23
C SER A 383 2.20 -35.58 20.71
N TRP A 384 1.27 -34.62 20.87
CA TRP A 384 1.60 -33.27 21.32
C TRP A 384 2.04 -33.21 22.78
N GLU A 385 1.40 -33.98 23.67
CA GLU A 385 1.83 -34.09 25.07
C GLU A 385 3.19 -34.80 25.20
N GLN A 386 3.43 -35.86 24.43
CA GLN A 386 4.74 -36.52 24.40
C GLN A 386 5.85 -35.60 23.86
N ARG A 387 5.57 -34.80 22.83
CA ARG A 387 6.54 -33.85 22.27
C ARG A 387 6.85 -32.70 23.24
N LYS A 388 5.84 -32.22 23.97
CA LYS A 388 5.98 -31.20 25.02
C LYS A 388 6.76 -31.75 26.22
N GLY A 389 6.51 -33.00 26.61
CA GLY A 389 7.29 -33.73 27.61
C GLY A 389 8.76 -33.92 27.21
N ALA A 390 9.04 -34.24 25.96
CA ALA A 390 10.40 -34.40 25.43
C ALA A 390 11.17 -33.08 25.33
N ILE A 391 10.49 -31.96 25.04
CA ILE A 391 11.10 -30.63 25.03
C ILE A 391 11.39 -30.15 26.45
N ASN A 392 10.45 -30.37 27.39
CA ASN A 392 10.63 -30.02 28.79
C ASN A 392 11.74 -30.85 29.45
N SER A 393 11.88 -32.14 29.11
CA SER A 393 12.98 -32.97 29.62
C SER A 393 14.34 -32.58 29.03
N LYS A 394 14.40 -32.14 27.76
CA LYS A 394 15.62 -31.56 27.16
C LYS A 394 15.98 -30.20 27.74
N LEU A 395 15.00 -29.34 28.03
CA LEU A 395 15.24 -28.07 28.71
C LEU A 395 15.72 -28.29 30.15
N ALA A 396 15.15 -29.25 30.87
CA ALA A 396 15.60 -29.63 32.21
C ALA A 396 17.00 -30.25 32.20
N SER A 397 17.35 -31.06 31.20
CA SER A 397 18.71 -31.63 31.07
C SER A 397 19.76 -30.58 30.68
N LEU A 398 19.39 -29.60 29.83
CA LEU A 398 20.24 -28.46 29.49
C LEU A 398 20.42 -27.51 30.68
N ALA A 399 19.36 -27.27 31.46
CA ALA A 399 19.44 -26.49 32.69
C ALA A 399 20.33 -27.18 33.74
N ASN A 400 20.19 -28.49 33.92
CA ASN A 400 21.05 -29.26 34.83
C ASN A 400 22.51 -29.31 34.37
N ASN A 401 22.77 -29.41 33.06
CA ASN A 401 24.14 -29.33 32.53
C ASN A 401 24.74 -27.92 32.65
N CYS A 402 23.94 -26.86 32.51
CA CYS A 402 24.38 -25.48 32.72
C CYS A 402 24.69 -25.20 34.21
N VAL A 403 23.87 -25.73 35.13
CA VAL A 403 24.08 -25.63 36.58
C VAL A 403 25.29 -26.46 37.02
N LEU A 404 25.47 -27.68 36.50
CA LEU A 404 26.64 -28.52 36.78
C LEU A 404 27.94 -27.93 36.23
N ASN A 405 27.92 -27.33 35.03
CA ASN A 405 29.10 -26.65 34.49
C ASN A 405 29.46 -25.38 35.28
N ASN A 406 28.47 -24.64 35.79
CA ASN A 406 28.73 -23.49 36.66
C ASN A 406 29.25 -23.90 38.05
N LEU A 407 28.76 -24.99 38.62
CA LEU A 407 29.27 -25.55 39.88
C LEU A 407 30.67 -26.14 39.72
N ALA A 408 30.96 -26.80 38.59
CA ALA A 408 32.30 -27.31 38.26
C ALA A 408 33.31 -26.15 38.06
N ASN A 409 32.90 -25.05 37.42
CA ASN A 409 33.74 -23.86 37.27
C ASN A 409 33.98 -23.14 38.61
N GLN A 410 32.98 -23.04 39.49
CA GLN A 410 33.19 -22.49 40.84
C GLN A 410 34.13 -23.34 41.69
N ARG A 411 34.07 -24.68 41.56
CA ARG A 411 34.97 -25.59 42.29
C ARG A 411 36.42 -25.53 41.79
N ASN A 412 36.63 -25.23 40.50
CA ASN A 412 37.96 -25.04 39.90
C ASN A 412 38.57 -23.65 40.17
N LEU A 413 37.75 -22.64 40.48
CA LEU A 413 38.22 -21.33 40.94
C LEU A 413 38.70 -21.36 42.40
N ASN A 414 38.02 -22.13 43.26
CA ASN A 414 38.41 -22.27 44.67
C ASN A 414 39.67 -23.14 44.89
N SER A 415 40.12 -23.92 43.90
CA SER A 415 41.37 -24.68 43.96
C SER A 415 42.61 -23.89 43.50
N ARG A 416 42.42 -22.66 43.00
CA ARG A 416 43.50 -21.77 42.52
C ARG A 416 43.83 -20.60 43.45
N LEU A 417 43.42 -20.67 44.72
CA LEU A 417 43.91 -19.75 45.75
C LEU A 417 45.30 -20.19 46.23
N PRO A 418 46.32 -19.31 46.20
CA PRO A 418 47.65 -19.64 46.68
C PRO A 418 47.63 -19.84 48.20
N LYS A 419 48.22 -20.94 48.68
CA LYS A 419 48.50 -21.15 50.11
C LYS A 419 49.40 -20.00 50.58
N ALA A 420 48.84 -19.11 51.40
CA ALA A 420 49.62 -18.14 52.15
C ALA A 420 50.60 -18.87 53.07
N ARG A 421 51.86 -18.42 53.04
CA ARG A 421 52.92 -18.79 53.97
C ARG A 421 53.23 -17.57 54.82
#